data_AF-A0A7J9HKV5-F1
#
_entry.id   AF-A0A7J9HKV5-F1
#
_cell.length_a   1.000
_cell.length_b   1.000
_cell.length_c   1.000
_cell.angle_alpha   90.00
_cell.angle_beta   90.00
_cell.angle_gamma   90.00
#
_symmetry.space_group_name_H-M   'P 1'
#
loop_
_entity.id
_entity.type
_entity.pdbx_description
1 polymer ?
#
loop_
_entity_poly.entity_id
_entity_poly.type
_entity_poly.pdbx_seq_one_letter_code
_entity_poly.pdbx_strand_id
1 'polypeptide(L)' 'MRKPNKLPGEVISEEYSLEYGKDKMEMHVGAVQAGERALIIDDLVATGGTLSAAIRLLGSSILYKNVKSLLVFHLYAT' A
#
# COMPACT_ATOMS: atom_id res chain seq x y z
N MET A 1 5.56 -2.91 0.74
CA MET A 1 5.31 -1.68 1.54
C MET A 1 5.52 -1.98 3.00
N ARG A 2 6.02 -1.01 3.79
CA ARG A 2 6.31 -1.19 5.23
C ARG A 2 5.97 0.06 6.02
N LYS A 3 5.90 -0.08 7.36
CA LYS A 3 5.87 1.07 8.28
C LYS A 3 7.16 1.89 8.21
N PRO A 4 7.16 3.13 8.69
CA PRO A 4 8.29 4.03 8.55
C PRO A 4 9.58 3.48 9.12
N ASN A 5 10.71 3.78 8.48
CA ASN A 5 12.07 3.42 8.91
C ASN A 5 12.36 1.90 8.92
N LYS A 6 11.61 1.11 8.12
CA LYS A 6 11.84 -0.35 7.98
C LYS A 6 12.47 -0.75 6.67
N LEU A 7 12.55 0.15 5.70
CA LEU A 7 13.19 -0.07 4.41
C LEU A 7 14.55 0.65 4.38
N PRO A 8 15.61 0.03 3.86
CA PRO A 8 16.87 0.72 3.63
C PRO A 8 16.75 1.70 2.43
N GLY A 9 17.73 2.58 2.24
CA GLY A 9 17.80 3.42 1.03
C GLY A 9 16.65 4.41 0.85
N GLU A 10 16.40 4.82 -0.41
CA GLU A 10 15.40 5.84 -0.75
C GLU A 10 13.98 5.26 -0.82
N VAL A 11 13.02 5.98 -0.24
CA VAL A 11 11.62 5.59 -0.15
C VAL A 11 10.69 6.76 -0.46
N ILE A 12 9.51 6.44 -0.98
CA ILE A 12 8.34 7.32 -1.00
C ILE A 12 7.38 6.92 0.13
N SER A 13 6.64 7.90 0.65
CA SER A 13 5.76 7.71 1.79
C SER A 13 4.38 8.32 1.59
N GLU A 14 3.33 7.64 2.09
CA GLU A 14 1.95 8.15 2.11
C GLU A 14 1.37 8.06 3.51
N GLU A 15 0.70 9.13 3.94
CA GLU A 15 -0.06 9.16 5.19
C GLU A 15 -1.48 8.65 4.97
N TYR A 16 -2.04 8.01 5.98
CA TYR A 16 -3.44 7.62 6.03
C TYR A 16 -4.01 7.83 7.42
N SER A 17 -5.33 8.00 7.48
CA SER A 17 -6.04 8.25 8.72
C SER A 17 -6.35 6.94 9.44
N LEU A 18 -6.23 6.98 10.76
CA LEU A 18 -6.75 5.98 11.69
C LEU A 18 -8.00 6.56 12.38
N GLU A 19 -8.67 5.74 13.19
CA GLU A 19 -9.79 6.21 14.02
C GLU A 19 -9.34 7.33 14.98
N TYR A 20 -8.14 7.19 15.54
CA TYR A 20 -7.53 8.17 16.42
C TYR A 20 -6.12 8.51 15.94
N GLY A 21 -6.03 9.28 14.87
CA GLY A 21 -4.78 9.88 14.40
C GLY A 21 -4.42 9.52 12.96
N LYS A 22 -3.13 9.45 12.68
CA LYS A 22 -2.57 9.14 11.36
C LYS A 22 -1.40 8.18 11.51
N ASP A 23 -1.21 7.34 10.50
CA ASP A 23 -0.01 6.53 10.33
C ASP A 23 0.53 6.75 8.90
N LYS A 24 1.73 6.25 8.65
CA LYS A 24 2.44 6.42 7.38
C LYS A 24 2.89 5.06 6.84
N MET A 25 2.90 4.93 5.52
CA MET A 25 3.39 3.74 4.84
C MET A 25 4.45 4.13 3.82
N GLU A 26 5.49 3.29 3.69
CA GLU A 26 6.65 3.51 2.83
C GLU A 26 6.81 2.40 1.78
N MET A 27 7.36 2.79 0.63
CA MET A 27 7.76 1.93 -0.48
C MET A 27 9.07 2.44 -1.07
N HIS A 28 9.98 1.54 -1.49
CA HIS A 28 11.19 1.95 -2.21
C HIS A 28 10.86 2.71 -3.50
N VAL A 29 11.66 3.72 -3.82
CA VAL A 29 11.61 4.37 -5.13
C VAL A 29 11.93 3.33 -6.21
N GLY A 30 11.08 3.25 -7.24
CA GLY A 30 11.26 2.29 -8.34
C GLY A 30 10.99 0.84 -7.96
N ALA A 31 10.33 0.57 -6.82
CA ALA A 31 9.88 -0.78 -6.45
C ALA A 31 8.95 -1.41 -7.50
N VAL A 32 8.31 -0.58 -8.31
CA VAL A 32 7.48 -0.95 -9.46
C VAL A 32 7.88 -0.06 -10.64
N GLN A 33 7.96 -0.63 -11.83
CA GLN A 33 8.32 0.06 -13.07
C GLN A 33 7.12 0.32 -13.98
N ALA A 34 7.26 1.29 -14.88
CA ALA A 34 6.23 1.62 -15.84
C ALA A 34 5.85 0.41 -16.72
N GLY A 35 4.55 0.15 -16.84
CA GLY A 35 4.02 -0.99 -17.61
C GLY A 35 3.87 -2.29 -16.80
N GLU A 36 4.42 -2.36 -15.59
CA GLU A 36 4.19 -3.48 -14.70
C GLU A 36 2.76 -3.45 -14.12
N ARG A 37 2.23 -4.64 -13.82
CA ARG A 37 0.94 -4.78 -13.13
C ARG A 37 1.20 -5.07 -11.67
N ALA A 38 0.60 -4.28 -10.80
CA ALA A 38 0.68 -4.47 -9.36
C ALA A 38 -0.63 -5.08 -8.82
N LEU A 39 -0.49 -6.01 -7.88
CA LEU A 39 -1.57 -6.58 -7.09
C LEU A 39 -1.32 -6.24 -5.62
N ILE A 40 -2.26 -5.57 -4.97
CA ILE A 40 -2.23 -5.38 -3.52
C ILE A 40 -3.03 -6.51 -2.89
N ILE A 41 -2.39 -7.24 -1.97
CA ILE A 41 -3.00 -8.32 -1.18
C ILE A 41 -2.95 -7.89 0.28
N ASP A 42 -4.09 -8.00 0.94
CA ASP A 42 -4.26 -7.79 2.37
C ASP A 42 -5.03 -8.98 2.94
N ASP A 43 -4.76 -9.33 4.20
CA ASP A 43 -5.47 -10.41 4.91
C ASP A 43 -6.87 -9.96 5.34
N LEU A 44 -6.98 -8.71 5.81
CA LEU A 44 -8.22 -8.10 6.25
C LEU A 44 -8.20 -6.60 5.99
N VAL A 45 -9.18 -6.12 5.23
CA VAL A 45 -9.42 -4.69 5.06
C VAL A 45 -10.50 -4.26 6.05
N ALA A 46 -10.11 -3.44 7.03
CA ALA A 46 -11.03 -2.82 7.98
C ALA A 46 -11.62 -1.51 7.42
N THR A 47 -10.97 -0.37 7.68
CA THR A 47 -11.43 0.95 7.20
C THR A 47 -10.95 1.29 5.79
N GLY A 48 -10.04 0.48 5.21
CA GLY A 48 -9.45 0.73 3.90
C GLY A 48 -8.35 1.79 3.86
N GLY A 49 -7.98 2.40 4.99
CA GLY A 49 -6.94 3.44 5.06
C GLY A 49 -5.59 2.96 4.51
N THR A 50 -5.13 1.77 4.94
CA THR A 50 -3.89 1.15 4.48
C THR A 50 -3.92 0.85 2.98
N LEU A 51 -5.00 0.25 2.49
CA LEU A 51 -5.19 -0.05 1.07
C LEU A 51 -5.18 1.23 0.22
N SER A 52 -5.83 2.30 0.71
CA SER A 52 -5.86 3.59 0.03
C SER A 52 -4.46 4.22 -0.06
N ALA A 53 -3.67 4.18 1.03
CA ALA A 53 -2.27 4.62 1.00
C ALA A 53 -1.43 3.77 0.04
N ALA A 54 -1.64 2.46 0.00
CA ALA A 54 -0.94 1.58 -0.93
C ALA A 54 -1.22 1.94 -2.40
N ILE A 55 -2.49 2.20 -2.75
CA ILE A 55 -2.87 2.62 -4.10
C ILE A 55 -2.25 3.97 -4.44
N ARG A 56 -2.23 4.94 -3.51
CA ARG A 56 -1.56 6.22 -3.71
C ARG A 56 -0.06 6.08 -3.90
N LEU A 57 0.62 5.25 -3.10
CA LEU A 57 2.05 4.97 -3.25
C LEU A 57 2.37 4.39 -4.63
N LEU A 58 1.54 3.46 -5.11
CA LEU A 58 1.67 2.97 -6.48
C LEU A 58 1.44 4.12 -7.47
N GLY A 59 0.35 4.88 -7.38
CA GLY A 59 0.06 5.99 -8.29
C GLY A 59 1.13 7.09 -8.34
N SER A 60 1.75 7.42 -7.21
CA SER A 60 2.85 8.39 -7.11
C SER A 60 4.12 7.91 -7.82
N SER A 61 4.27 6.60 -8.02
CA SER A 61 5.39 5.98 -8.70
C SER A 61 5.19 5.80 -10.22
N ILE A 62 4.31 6.58 -10.89
CA ILE A 62 4.01 6.68 -12.36
C ILE A 62 2.52 6.36 -12.70
N LEU A 63 2.01 6.84 -13.85
CA LEU A 63 0.65 6.66 -14.41
C LEU A 63 0.23 5.16 -14.61
N TYR A 64 -0.04 4.44 -13.51
CA TYR A 64 -0.51 3.05 -13.57
C TYR A 64 -1.97 2.98 -14.05
N LYS A 65 -2.17 2.63 -15.32
CA LYS A 65 -3.51 2.48 -15.90
C LYS A 65 -4.28 1.25 -15.40
N ASN A 66 -3.68 0.34 -14.62
CA ASN A 66 -4.30 -0.94 -14.23
C ASN A 66 -3.82 -1.50 -12.88
N VAL A 67 -4.00 -0.77 -11.78
CA VAL A 67 -3.85 -1.35 -10.43
C VAL A 67 -5.12 -2.14 -10.11
N LYS A 68 -4.98 -3.43 -9.79
CA LYS A 68 -6.08 -4.24 -9.26
C LYS A 68 -5.80 -4.52 -7.78
N SER A 69 -6.75 -4.20 -6.92
CA SER A 69 -6.73 -4.66 -5.52
C SER A 69 -7.46 -6.01 -5.43
N LEU A 70 -6.91 -6.95 -4.67
CA LEU A 70 -7.56 -8.21 -4.37
C LEU A 70 -7.48 -8.46 -2.87
N LEU A 71 -8.63 -8.66 -2.26
CA LEU A 71 -8.73 -8.97 -0.84
C LEU A 71 -8.85 -10.47 -0.65
N VAL A 72 -7.94 -11.06 0.12
CA VAL A 72 -7.97 -12.49 0.48
C VAL A 72 -8.34 -12.58 1.95
N PHE A 73 -9.63 -12.74 2.24
CA PHE A 73 -10.08 -12.99 3.61
C PHE A 73 -9.69 -14.40 4.02
N HIS A 74 -8.82 -14.50 5.03
CA HIS A 74 -8.61 -15.76 5.74
C HIS A 74 -9.41 -15.74 7.05
N LEU A 75 -10.72 -16.00 6.96
CA LEU A 75 -11.58 -16.19 8.13
C LEU A 75 -11.26 -17.55 8.78
N TYR A 76 -10.35 -17.57 9.76
CA TYR A 76 -10.42 -18.58 10.82
C TYR A 76 -11.50 -18.12 11.78
N ALA A 77 -12.75 -18.47 11.48
CA ALA A 77 -13.80 -18.49 12.49
C ALA A 77 -13.54 -19.71 13.39
N THR A 78 -12.99 -19.48 14.59
CA THR A 78 -13.04 -20.43 15.70
C THR A 78 -14.09 -19.96 16.70
#